data_AF-F9MP98-F1
#
_entry.id   AF-F9MP98-F1
#
_cell.length_a   1.000
_cell.length_b   1.000
_cell.length_c   1.000
_cell.angle_alpha   90.00
_cell.angle_beta   90.00
_cell.angle_gamma   90.00
#
_symmetry.space_group_name_H-M   'P 1'
#
loop_
_entity.id
_entity.type
_entity.pdbx_description
1 polymer ?
#
loop_
_entity_poly.entity_id
_entity_poly.type
_entity_poly.pdbx_seq_one_letter_code
_entity_poly.pdbx_strand_id
1 'polypeptide(L)'
;MWEEKGCGKINLGLAITGRCTNGYHTINTVFQSIGLADIIQFTEASTFRLTCTHQGLPCDESNLAYKAYQLLRTYAKNKTPLHIHIKKIYLWRLG
;
A
#
# COMPACT_ATOMS: atom_id res chain seq x y z
N MET A 1 -15.02 -12.89 3.38
CA MET A 1 -13.60 -12.53 3.55
C MET A 1 -12.87 -12.91 2.27
N TRP A 2 -12.05 -12.02 1.74
CA TRP A 2 -11.17 -12.31 0.60
C TRP A 2 -9.78 -11.70 0.84
N GLU A 3 -8.78 -12.09 0.05
CA GLU A 3 -7.42 -11.61 0.20
C GLU A 3 -6.77 -11.27 -1.15
N GLU A 4 -5.84 -10.33 -1.10
CA GLU A 4 -5.02 -9.90 -2.23
C GLU A 4 -3.55 -9.86 -1.83
N LYS A 5 -2.65 -9.98 -2.82
CA LYS A 5 -1.20 -9.91 -2.61
C LYS A 5 -0.64 -8.56 -3.05
N GLY A 6 0.04 -7.88 -2.14
CA GLY A 6 0.84 -6.68 -2.43
C GLY A 6 2.31 -7.07 -2.59
N CYS A 7 2.74 -7.38 -3.82
CA CYS A 7 4.14 -7.74 -4.08
C CYS A 7 5.07 -6.55 -3.85
N GLY A 8 6.18 -6.80 -3.14
CA GLY A 8 7.31 -5.88 -3.10
C GLY A 8 7.99 -5.78 -4.46
N LYS A 9 8.79 -4.73 -4.63
CA LYS A 9 9.59 -4.51 -5.83
C LYS A 9 11.05 -4.27 -5.48
N ILE A 10 11.91 -4.52 -6.45
CA ILE A 10 13.28 -4.02 -6.47
C ILE A 10 13.48 -3.18 -7.74
N ASN A 11 14.43 -2.25 -7.69
CA ASN A 11 14.88 -1.52 -8.88
C ASN A 11 16.13 -2.24 -9.39
N LEU A 12 16.05 -2.90 -10.56
CA LEU A 12 17.21 -3.56 -11.17
C LEU A 12 18.22 -2.55 -11.75
N GLY A 13 17.72 -1.35 -12.06
CA GLY A 13 18.52 -0.17 -12.38
C GLY A 13 17.72 1.08 -12.02
N LEU A 14 18.41 2.14 -11.60
CA LEU A 14 17.82 3.43 -11.27
C LEU A 14 18.79 4.54 -11.68
N ALA A 15 18.34 5.42 -12.56
CA ALA A 15 19.06 6.62 -12.97
C ALA A 15 18.19 7.86 -12.71
N ILE A 16 18.74 8.87 -12.04
CA ILE A 16 18.12 10.18 -11.90
C ILE A 16 18.52 11.03 -13.11
N THR A 17 17.55 11.46 -13.90
CA THR A 17 17.78 12.17 -15.17
C THR A 17 17.46 13.66 -15.09
N GLY A 18 16.89 14.13 -13.99
CA GLY A 18 16.58 15.55 -13.79
C GLY A 18 15.89 15.85 -12.48
N ARG A 19 15.56 17.13 -12.27
CA ARG A 19 14.78 17.60 -11.13
C ARG A 19 13.48 18.24 -11.63
N CYS A 20 12.36 17.83 -11.04
CA CYS A 20 11.05 18.37 -11.32
C CYS A 20 10.83 19.68 -10.54
N THR A 21 9.98 20.55 -11.07
CA THR A 21 9.61 21.83 -10.40
C THR A 21 8.80 21.63 -9.12
N ASN A 22 8.17 20.47 -8.94
CA ASN A 22 7.38 20.11 -7.77
C ASN A 22 8.19 19.45 -6.63
N GLY A 23 9.53 19.50 -6.69
CA GLY A 23 10.41 18.95 -5.65
C GLY A 23 10.79 17.48 -5.81
N TYR A 24 10.25 16.77 -6.81
CA TYR A 24 10.64 15.39 -7.15
C TYR A 24 11.79 15.34 -8.17
N HIS A 25 12.23 14.12 -8.52
CA HIS A 25 13.22 13.86 -9.55
C HIS A 25 12.62 13.10 -10.73
N THR A 26 13.08 13.41 -11.94
CA THR A 26 12.83 12.56 -13.10
C THR A 26 13.73 11.35 -12.98
N ILE A 27 13.16 10.15 -13.11
CA ILE A 27 13.91 8.90 -13.01
C ILE A 27 13.67 8.00 -14.23
N ASN A 28 14.70 7.25 -14.60
CA ASN A 28 14.61 6.09 -15.48
C ASN A 28 14.96 4.85 -14.67
N THR A 29 14.08 3.86 -14.63
CA THR A 29 14.22 2.71 -13.73
C THR A 29 13.60 1.46 -14.34
N VAL A 30 14.15 0.30 -14.00
CA VAL A 30 13.55 -1.01 -14.31
C VAL A 30 13.01 -1.59 -13.01
N PHE A 31 11.69 -1.63 -12.86
CA PHE A 31 11.02 -2.24 -11.72
C PHE A 31 10.87 -3.74 -11.93
N GLN A 32 11.25 -4.53 -10.93
CA GLN A 32 10.99 -5.96 -10.89
C GLN A 32 10.17 -6.29 -9.64
N SER A 33 8.95 -6.79 -9.84
CA SER A 33 8.16 -7.34 -8.74
C SER A 33 8.79 -8.65 -8.26
N ILE A 34 8.80 -8.88 -6.96
CA ILE A 34 9.35 -10.10 -6.36
C ILE A 34 8.29 -10.83 -5.52
N GLY A 35 8.50 -12.12 -5.27
CA GLY A 35 7.57 -12.94 -4.48
C GLY A 35 7.48 -12.57 -2.99
N LEU A 36 8.33 -11.65 -2.51
CA LEU A 36 8.22 -11.07 -1.18
C LEU A 36 7.04 -10.10 -1.15
N ALA A 37 5.89 -10.59 -0.71
CA ALA A 37 4.62 -9.87 -0.78
C ALA A 37 3.98 -9.76 0.60
N ASP A 38 3.29 -8.65 0.86
CA ASP A 38 2.34 -8.56 1.97
C ASP A 38 1.00 -9.19 1.55
N ILE A 39 0.22 -9.66 2.53
CA ILE A 39 -1.14 -10.16 2.30
C ILE A 39 -2.13 -9.13 2.85
N ILE A 40 -3.07 -8.69 2.01
CA ILE A 40 -4.11 -7.73 2.37
C ILE A 40 -5.43 -8.48 2.43
N GLN A 41 -6.02 -8.55 3.62
CA GLN A 41 -7.27 -9.26 3.86
C GLN A 41 -8.41 -8.28 4.06
N PHE A 42 -9.56 -8.60 3.46
CA PHE A 42 -10.74 -7.75 3.46
C PHE A 42 -11.94 -8.53 4.02
N THR A 43 -12.65 -7.89 4.94
CA THR A 43 -13.90 -8.40 5.51
C THR A 43 -14.90 -7.26 5.58
N GLU A 44 -16.16 -7.51 5.23
CA GLU A 44 -17.23 -6.52 5.46
C GLU A 44 -17.39 -6.24 6.95
N ALA A 45 -17.67 -4.99 7.30
CA ALA A 45 -17.75 -4.53 8.68
C ALA A 45 -18.82 -3.44 8.84
N SER A 46 -19.25 -3.20 10.08
CA SER A 46 -20.16 -2.10 10.41
C SER A 46 -19.49 -0.72 10.31
N THR A 47 -18.18 -0.66 10.56
CA THR A 47 -17.35 0.55 10.43
C THR A 47 -16.02 0.21 9.78
N PHE A 48 -15.42 1.20 9.12
CA PHE A 48 -14.10 1.02 8.52
C PHE A 48 -13.05 0.86 9.61
N ARG A 49 -12.16 -0.12 9.44
CA ARG A 49 -11.00 -0.30 10.31
C ARG A 49 -9.81 -0.78 9.50
N LEU A 50 -8.64 -0.18 9.74
CA LEU A 50 -7.36 -0.68 9.27
C LEU A 50 -6.59 -1.30 10.43
N THR A 51 -6.00 -2.47 10.20
CA THR A 51 -5.13 -3.15 11.16
C THR A 51 -3.95 -3.76 10.44
N CYS A 52 -2.88 -4.02 11.17
CA CYS A 52 -1.62 -4.47 10.63
C CYS A 52 -0.95 -5.44 11.61
N THR A 53 -0.20 -6.42 11.11
CA THR A 53 0.57 -7.35 11.97
C THR A 53 1.75 -6.65 12.67
N HIS A 54 2.29 -5.59 12.07
CA HIS A 54 3.48 -4.90 12.57
C HIS A 54 3.13 -3.67 13.41
N GLN A 55 3.48 -3.66 14.71
CA GLN A 55 3.10 -2.60 15.65
C GLN A 55 3.62 -1.20 15.27
N GLY A 56 4.78 -1.11 14.61
CA GLY A 56 5.36 0.16 14.15
C GLY A 56 4.79 0.71 12.84
N LEU A 57 3.85 0.02 12.20
CA LEU A 57 3.17 0.53 11.01
C LEU A 57 1.92 1.29 11.48
N PRO A 58 1.81 2.61 11.25
CA PRO A 58 0.60 3.34 11.61
C PRO A 58 -0.59 2.75 10.83
N CYS A 59 -1.70 2.57 11.51
CA CYS A 59 -2.93 2.04 10.92
C CYS A 59 -4.06 3.11 10.95
N ASP A 60 -3.65 4.38 10.89
CA ASP A 60 -4.49 5.59 10.87
C ASP A 60 -4.44 6.28 9.48
N GLU A 61 -4.93 7.53 9.42
CA GLU A 61 -5.03 8.32 8.18
C GLU A 61 -3.69 8.63 7.51
N SER A 62 -2.57 8.47 8.22
CA SER A 62 -1.23 8.62 7.64
C SER A 62 -0.87 7.46 6.70
N ASN A 63 -1.48 6.28 6.90
CA ASN A 63 -1.21 5.08 6.11
C ASN A 63 -1.75 5.19 4.68
N LEU A 64 -0.94 4.80 3.68
CA LEU A 64 -1.35 4.80 2.28
C LEU A 64 -2.54 3.88 1.99
N ALA A 65 -2.68 2.74 2.67
CA ALA A 65 -3.84 1.86 2.54
C ALA A 65 -5.12 2.51 3.06
N TYR A 66 -5.03 3.31 4.14
CA TYR A 66 -6.15 4.10 4.63
C TYR A 66 -6.58 5.13 3.57
N LYS A 67 -5.61 5.91 3.05
CA LYS A 67 -5.86 6.92 2.02
C LYS A 67 -6.44 6.30 0.75
N ALA A 68 -5.91 5.15 0.32
CA ALA A 68 -6.41 4.41 -0.83
C ALA A 68 -7.87 3.97 -0.63
N TYR A 69 -8.22 3.43 0.55
CA TYR A 69 -9.60 3.07 0.86
C TYR A 69 -10.54 4.28 0.80
N GLN A 70 -10.17 5.41 1.43
CA GLN A 70 -11.00 6.61 1.41
C GLN A 70 -11.23 7.13 -0.02
N LEU A 71 -10.17 7.14 -0.85
CA LEU A 71 -10.27 7.55 -2.24
C LEU A 71 -11.12 6.59 -3.06
N LEU A 72 -10.89 5.28 -2.99
CA LEU A 72 -11.63 4.28 -3.76
C LEU A 72 -13.11 4.24 -3.38
N ARG A 73 -13.44 4.50 -2.11
CA ARG A 73 -14.83 4.55 -1.63
C ARG A 73 -15.67 5.62 -2.33
N THR A 74 -15.07 6.70 -2.82
CA THR A 74 -15.82 7.75 -3.56
C THR A 74 -16.28 7.26 -4.94
N TYR A 75 -15.56 6.30 -5.52
CA TYR A 75 -15.86 5.71 -6.83
C TYR A 75 -16.63 4.38 -6.73
N ALA A 76 -16.65 3.74 -5.56
CA ALA A 76 -17.27 2.44 -5.37
C ALA A 76 -18.81 2.51 -5.42
N LYS A 77 -19.43 1.58 -6.17
CA LYS A 77 -20.89 1.41 -6.18
C LYS A 77 -21.40 0.87 -4.84
N ASN A 78 -20.71 -0.12 -4.28
CA ASN A 78 -20.96 -0.64 -2.94
C ASN A 78 -20.11 0.13 -1.93
N LYS A 79 -20.75 0.67 -0.89
CA LYS A 79 -20.12 1.46 0.17
C LYS A 79 -20.12 0.77 1.54
N THR A 80 -20.43 -0.53 1.58
CA THR A 80 -20.30 -1.35 2.79
C THR A 80 -18.88 -1.15 3.37
N PRO A 81 -18.77 -0.73 4.63
CA PRO A 81 -17.46 -0.54 5.24
C PRO A 81 -16.66 -1.84 5.30
N LEU A 82 -15.34 -1.72 5.25
CA LEU A 82 -14.43 -2.86 5.30
C LEU A 82 -13.54 -2.81 6.53
N HIS A 83 -13.29 -3.98 7.12
CA HIS A 83 -12.08 -4.22 7.89
C HIS A 83 -10.99 -4.68 6.93
N ILE A 84 -9.93 -3.88 6.84
CA ILE A 84 -8.71 -4.21 6.09
C ILE A 84 -7.64 -4.62 7.10
N HIS A 85 -7.08 -5.82 6.93
CA HIS A 85 -5.97 -6.32 7.73
C HIS A 85 -4.76 -6.58 6.84
N ILE A 86 -3.65 -5.89 7.13
CA ILE A 86 -2.38 -6.03 6.40
C ILE A 86 -1.47 -6.97 7.19
N LYS A 87 -1.24 -8.17 6.64
CA LYS A 87 -0.16 -9.05 7.07
C LYS A 87 1.13 -8.59 6.41
N LYS A 88 1.89 -7.78 7.14
CA LYS A 88 3.22 -7.31 6.73
C LYS A 88 4.23 -8.45 6.87
N ILE A 89 4.85 -8.85 5.77
CA ILE A 89 5.76 -10.02 5.73
C ILE A 89 7.24 -9.60 5.72
N TYR A 90 7.57 -8.40 5.23
CA TYR A 90 8.95 -7.89 5.21
C TYR A 90 9.14 -6.62 6.04
N LEU A 91 10.40 -6.37 6.44
CA LEU A 91 10.82 -5.27 7.32
C LEU A 91 10.26 -3.92 6.85
N TRP A 92 9.51 -3.28 7.74
CA TRP A 92 9.01 -1.93 7.53
C TRP A 92 10.20 -0.96 7.42
N ARG A 93 10.18 -0.07 6.42
CA ARG A 93 11.21 0.92 6.05
C ARG A 93 12.42 0.40 5.26
N LEU A 94 12.37 -0.83 4.74
CA LEU A 94 13.27 -1.20 3.65
C LEU A 94 12.69 -0.70 2.32
N GLY A 95 13.31 0.38 1.80
CA GLY A 95 13.33 0.77 0.37
C GLY A 95 12.02 0.81 -0.39
#